data_AF-A0AAE9R1Z3-F1
#
_entry.id   AF-A0AAE9R1Z3-F1
#
_cell.length_a   1.000
_cell.length_b   1.000
_cell.length_c   1.000
_cell.angle_alpha   90.00
_cell.angle_beta   90.00
_cell.angle_gamma   90.00
#
_symmetry.space_group_name_H-M   'P 1'
#
loop_
_entity.id
_entity.type
_entity.pdbx_description
1 polymer ?
#
loop_
_entity_poly.entity_id
_entity_poly.type
_entity_poly.pdbx_seq_one_letter_code
_entity_poly.pdbx_strand_id
1 'polypeptide(L)'
;MASSDYIFLFVSIIIYYLTEISIFSFLSDITLPAWKQLFVLAIALFFNQFPYLSPLLIDPLLFLIILRQANHQVFSLKSLFLAFAPGVFIDLLSRFIVMIIIPYIFLSNDLYFSHIVVDFLAYAMIFPSFAVINYLVGKDYKIIFQTDYSVRSRNFYKILLIFIVAYYIDIFMILGFTDPFLHFKHSMVMPTSYKLLFLIFMLLLVYLLSYFNHKSKEYLKNELKKEQQAYVANLETYGKHLEKLYRDVRVFQSDYLNCLESLGKAIQTRSVSHIQEVYASTVHDANDYWDDKHYNISKLGKIGISSIKSLLSAKIISAEKSGIALNVEVPDKIEATYLPELDLLLLMSIFCDNAIEAALEAKVPRMSIAYFLLDDQQVFAVTNSTKEKVNITKVFEEGYSSKGSGRGIGLANAQRIIQKYPQLGLRTQSYRHQFSQTLTIPKVEGS
;
A
#
# COMPACT_ATOMS: atom_id res chain seq x y z
N MET A 1 59.37 12.89 -5.86
CA MET A 1 58.05 13.54 -5.96
C MET A 1 58.17 14.93 -5.37
N ALA A 2 57.65 15.95 -6.06
CA ALA A 2 57.61 17.32 -5.55
C ALA A 2 56.57 17.44 -4.41
N SER A 3 56.65 18.46 -3.56
CA SER A 3 55.67 18.68 -2.48
C SER A 3 54.22 18.82 -2.97
N SER A 4 54.03 19.34 -4.19
CA SER A 4 52.73 19.43 -4.87
C SER A 4 52.11 18.06 -5.18
N ASP A 5 52.93 17.07 -5.53
CA ASP A 5 52.48 15.74 -5.94
C ASP A 5 51.84 14.98 -4.77
N TYR A 6 52.42 15.13 -3.58
CA TYR A 6 51.87 14.57 -2.35
C TYR A 6 50.52 15.18 -1.98
N ILE A 7 50.34 16.48 -2.23
CA ILE A 7 49.06 17.17 -1.99
C ILE A 7 47.99 16.61 -2.93
N PHE A 8 48.28 16.47 -4.22
CA PHE A 8 47.32 15.91 -5.19
C PHE A 8 46.93 14.46 -4.87
N LEU A 9 47.90 13.62 -4.47
CA LEU A 9 47.64 12.25 -4.05
C LEU A 9 46.72 12.23 -2.80
N PHE A 10 47.06 13.00 -1.77
CA PHE A 10 46.30 13.03 -0.52
C PHE A 10 44.85 13.50 -0.75
N VAL A 11 44.65 14.55 -1.54
CA VAL A 11 43.31 15.05 -1.89
C VAL A 11 42.54 14.02 -2.72
N SER A 12 43.18 13.31 -3.64
CA SER A 12 42.53 12.28 -4.46
C SER A 12 42.02 11.11 -3.60
N ILE A 13 42.79 10.67 -2.60
CA ILE A 13 42.38 9.63 -1.66
C ILE A 13 41.16 10.09 -0.84
N ILE A 14 41.15 11.35 -0.39
CA ILE A 14 39.99 11.90 0.32
C ILE A 14 38.75 11.92 -0.58
N ILE A 15 38.88 12.39 -1.82
CA ILE A 15 37.78 12.43 -2.78
C ILE A 15 37.25 11.02 -3.04
N TYR A 16 38.14 10.04 -3.26
CA TYR A 16 37.77 8.64 -3.45
C TYR A 16 36.85 8.14 -2.34
N TYR A 17 37.30 8.19 -1.09
CA TYR A 17 36.53 7.66 0.04
C TYR A 17 35.26 8.46 0.33
N LEU A 18 35.26 9.78 0.13
CA LEU A 18 34.04 10.57 0.25
C LEU A 18 33.00 10.19 -0.83
N THR A 19 33.45 9.96 -2.06
CA THR A 19 32.54 9.48 -3.13
C THR A 19 32.03 8.08 -2.84
N GLU A 20 32.86 7.20 -2.29
CA GLU A 20 32.48 5.83 -1.95
C GLU A 20 31.42 5.80 -0.86
N ILE A 21 31.62 6.57 0.21
CA ILE A 21 30.65 6.75 1.27
C ILE A 21 29.35 7.34 0.73
N SER A 22 29.42 8.30 -0.21
CA SER A 22 28.24 8.89 -0.82
C SER A 22 27.46 7.88 -1.66
N ILE A 23 28.13 7.01 -2.42
CA ILE A 23 27.47 5.96 -3.21
C ILE A 23 26.87 4.91 -2.27
N PHE A 24 27.59 4.49 -1.23
CA PHE A 24 27.07 3.59 -0.20
C PHE A 24 25.81 4.17 0.46
N SER A 25 25.84 5.43 0.88
CA SER A 25 24.71 6.12 1.50
C SER A 25 23.54 6.23 0.53
N PHE A 26 23.82 6.54 -0.74
CA PHE A 26 22.79 6.59 -1.78
C PHE A 26 22.15 5.22 -2.02
N LEU A 27 22.89 4.11 -2.01
CA LEU A 27 22.33 2.77 -2.26
C LEU A 27 21.63 2.17 -1.04
N SER A 28 22.13 2.44 0.16
CA SER A 28 21.60 1.88 1.42
C SER A 28 20.50 2.72 2.06
N ASP A 29 20.33 3.98 1.63
CA ASP A 29 19.53 5.02 2.29
C ASP A 29 19.97 5.30 3.75
N ILE A 30 21.15 4.82 4.15
CA ILE A 30 21.76 5.09 5.47
C ILE A 30 22.55 6.38 5.39
N THR A 31 22.16 7.39 6.16
CA THR A 31 22.94 8.62 6.32
C THR A 31 23.94 8.45 7.47
N LEU A 32 25.24 8.48 7.14
CA LEU A 32 26.29 8.42 8.15
C LEU A 32 26.56 9.81 8.73
N PRO A 33 26.55 10.00 10.06
CA PRO A 33 26.94 11.26 10.67
C PRO A 33 28.42 11.57 10.39
N ALA A 34 28.78 12.85 10.33
CA ALA A 34 30.11 13.32 9.92
C ALA A 34 31.27 12.63 10.67
N TRP A 35 31.12 12.38 11.98
CA TRP A 35 32.15 11.70 12.77
C TRP A 35 32.38 10.25 12.34
N LYS A 36 31.33 9.52 11.91
CA LYS A 36 31.48 8.16 11.37
C LYS A 36 32.12 8.18 9.98
N GLN A 37 31.80 9.18 9.16
CA GLN A 37 32.46 9.36 7.86
C GLN A 37 33.96 9.64 8.04
N LEU A 38 34.32 10.53 8.98
CA LEU A 38 35.72 10.80 9.34
C LEU A 38 36.42 9.58 9.92
N PHE A 39 35.72 8.74 10.69
CA PHE A 39 36.26 7.49 11.21
C PHE A 39 36.56 6.47 10.10
N VAL A 40 35.63 6.28 9.16
CA VAL A 40 35.84 5.43 7.97
C VAL A 40 37.03 5.95 7.16
N LEU A 41 37.08 7.25 6.90
CA LEU A 41 38.19 7.91 6.20
C LEU A 41 39.53 7.68 6.92
N ALA A 42 39.57 7.81 8.25
CA ALA A 42 40.79 7.61 9.03
C ALA A 42 41.29 6.16 8.98
N ILE A 43 40.39 5.18 9.07
CA ILE A 43 40.73 3.77 8.93
C ILE A 43 41.23 3.48 7.52
N ALA A 44 40.55 4.00 6.52
CA ALA A 44 40.89 3.79 5.12
C ALA A 44 42.26 4.39 4.77
N LEU A 45 42.55 5.61 5.26
CA LEU A 45 43.86 6.25 5.15
C LEU A 45 44.98 5.47 5.88
N PHE A 46 44.67 4.85 7.02
CA PHE A 46 45.63 4.00 7.73
C PHE A 46 45.98 2.75 6.93
N PHE A 47 44.98 2.07 6.37
CA PHE A 47 45.22 0.86 5.58
C PHE A 47 45.91 1.13 4.24
N ASN A 48 45.68 2.29 3.63
CA ASN A 48 46.38 2.72 2.41
C ASN A 48 47.91 2.89 2.61
N GLN A 49 48.41 2.90 3.85
CA GLN A 49 49.86 2.86 4.11
C GLN A 49 50.50 1.52 3.73
N PHE A 50 49.70 0.46 3.58
CA PHE A 50 50.16 -0.88 3.24
C PHE A 50 49.94 -1.15 1.74
N PRO A 51 51.02 -1.23 0.92
CA PRO A 51 50.89 -1.31 -0.54
C PRO A 51 50.15 -2.55 -1.08
N TYR A 52 50.05 -3.61 -0.29
CA TYR A 52 49.42 -4.89 -0.67
C TYR A 52 47.94 -4.98 -0.27
N LEU A 53 47.44 -3.99 0.46
CA LEU A 53 46.09 -3.96 1.01
C LEU A 53 45.24 -3.01 0.15
N SER A 54 44.71 -3.55 -0.94
CA SER A 54 43.87 -2.80 -1.87
C SER A 54 42.59 -2.31 -1.19
N PRO A 55 42.16 -1.05 -1.43
CA PRO A 55 40.84 -0.54 -1.03
C PRO A 55 39.71 -1.51 -1.40
N LEU A 56 39.79 -2.11 -2.59
CA LEU A 56 38.81 -3.09 -3.09
C LEU A 56 38.61 -4.30 -2.17
N LEU A 57 39.60 -4.67 -1.33
CA LEU A 57 39.49 -5.77 -0.37
C LEU A 57 39.03 -5.32 1.01
N ILE A 58 39.41 -4.12 1.45
CA ILE A 58 39.18 -3.63 2.81
C ILE A 58 37.84 -2.91 2.93
N ASP A 59 37.49 -2.10 1.94
CA ASP A 59 36.30 -1.24 1.98
C ASP A 59 35.01 -2.05 2.12
N PRO A 60 34.83 -3.21 1.44
CA PRO A 60 33.67 -4.07 1.67
C PRO A 60 33.57 -4.56 3.12
N LEU A 61 34.69 -4.87 3.79
CA LEU A 61 34.68 -5.28 5.19
C LEU A 61 34.25 -4.14 6.11
N LEU A 62 34.70 -2.91 5.84
CA LEU A 62 34.28 -1.72 6.57
C LEU A 62 32.79 -1.46 6.41
N PHE A 63 32.25 -1.55 5.19
CA PHE A 63 30.81 -1.37 4.96
C PHE A 63 29.97 -2.48 5.59
N LEU A 64 30.44 -3.73 5.63
CA LEU A 64 29.75 -4.81 6.35
C LEU A 64 29.67 -4.54 7.86
N ILE A 65 30.71 -3.97 8.47
CA ILE A 65 30.69 -3.55 9.88
C ILE A 65 29.66 -2.45 10.10
N ILE A 66 29.60 -1.46 9.20
CA ILE A 66 28.62 -0.37 9.26
C ILE A 66 27.19 -0.91 9.13
N LEU A 67 26.95 -1.81 8.19
CA LEU A 67 25.65 -2.46 8.01
C LEU A 67 25.24 -3.28 9.24
N ARG A 68 26.19 -3.97 9.89
CA ARG A 68 25.95 -4.68 11.15
C ARG A 68 25.54 -3.73 12.27
N GLN A 69 26.20 -2.57 12.40
CA GLN A 69 25.81 -1.54 13.38
C GLN A 69 24.42 -0.95 13.10
N ALA A 70 23.99 -0.94 11.85
CA ALA A 70 22.67 -0.49 11.43
C ALA A 70 21.60 -1.61 11.52
N ASN A 71 21.86 -2.70 12.25
CA ASN A 71 20.96 -3.85 12.44
C ASN A 71 20.57 -4.58 11.13
N HIS A 72 21.35 -4.45 10.05
CA HIS A 72 21.14 -5.27 8.85
C HIS A 72 21.80 -6.66 9.00
N GLN A 73 21.19 -7.68 8.39
CA GLN A 73 21.76 -9.03 8.31
C GLN A 73 23.00 -9.06 7.42
N VAL A 74 24.18 -9.22 8.04
CA VAL A 74 25.51 -9.10 7.41
C VAL A 74 25.69 -9.97 6.15
N PHE A 75 25.20 -11.21 6.16
CA PHE A 75 25.37 -12.17 5.04
C PHE A 75 24.14 -12.30 4.12
N SER A 76 23.24 -11.31 4.14
CA SER A 76 22.15 -11.24 3.16
C SER A 76 22.70 -10.80 1.79
N LEU A 77 22.05 -11.24 0.69
CA LEU A 77 22.40 -10.79 -0.67
C LEU A 77 22.37 -9.26 -0.80
N LYS A 78 21.44 -8.60 -0.11
CA LYS A 78 21.36 -7.13 -0.03
C LYS A 78 22.63 -6.55 0.61
N SER A 79 23.04 -7.06 1.77
CA SER A 79 24.19 -6.51 2.50
C SER A 79 25.51 -6.75 1.78
N LEU A 80 25.67 -7.92 1.15
CA LEU A 80 26.81 -8.19 0.29
C LEU A 80 26.84 -7.24 -0.91
N PHE A 81 25.70 -7.01 -1.57
CA PHE A 81 25.65 -6.05 -2.68
C PHE A 81 26.03 -4.64 -2.22
N LEU A 82 25.44 -4.16 -1.12
CA LEU A 82 25.70 -2.82 -0.59
C LEU A 82 27.15 -2.61 -0.16
N ALA A 83 27.82 -3.66 0.33
CA ALA A 83 29.21 -3.58 0.74
C ALA A 83 30.19 -3.56 -0.45
N PHE A 84 29.96 -4.37 -1.48
CA PHE A 84 30.91 -4.53 -2.57
C PHE A 84 30.66 -3.60 -3.77
N ALA A 85 29.43 -3.12 -3.97
CA ALA A 85 29.08 -2.29 -5.13
C ALA A 85 29.77 -0.91 -5.19
N PRO A 86 29.90 -0.14 -4.09
CA PRO A 86 30.50 1.20 -4.12
C PRO A 86 31.92 1.22 -4.70
N GLY A 87 32.79 0.34 -4.22
CA GLY A 87 34.17 0.25 -4.70
C GLY A 87 34.27 -0.14 -6.18
N VAL A 88 33.44 -1.09 -6.64
CA VAL A 88 33.38 -1.48 -8.06
C VAL A 88 32.90 -0.35 -8.94
N PHE A 89 31.86 0.38 -8.52
CA PHE A 89 31.33 1.50 -9.30
C PHE A 89 32.36 2.61 -9.44
N ILE A 90 33.11 2.90 -8.37
CA ILE A 90 34.16 3.91 -8.41
C ILE A 90 35.32 3.47 -9.29
N ASP A 91 35.83 2.25 -9.13
CA ASP A 91 36.97 1.76 -9.91
C ASP A 91 36.62 1.71 -11.41
N LEU A 92 35.42 1.24 -11.75
CA LEU A 92 34.93 1.25 -13.13
C LEU A 92 34.79 2.68 -13.69
N LEU A 93 34.20 3.60 -12.93
CA LEU A 93 34.04 5.00 -13.35
C LEU A 93 35.37 5.72 -13.50
N SER A 94 36.27 5.60 -12.52
CA SER A 94 37.58 6.26 -12.55
C SER A 94 38.40 5.76 -13.73
N ARG A 95 38.43 4.45 -13.99
CA ARG A 95 39.12 3.86 -15.15
C ARG A 95 38.49 4.30 -16.46
N PHE A 96 37.16 4.39 -16.55
CA PHE A 96 36.49 4.92 -17.74
C PHE A 96 36.91 6.38 -18.01
N ILE A 97 36.98 7.21 -16.97
CA ILE A 97 37.40 8.61 -17.09
C ILE A 97 38.86 8.70 -17.53
N VAL A 98 39.78 7.98 -16.87
CA VAL A 98 41.22 8.00 -17.20
C VAL A 98 41.51 7.43 -18.58
N MET A 99 40.85 6.33 -18.98
CA MET A 99 41.20 5.62 -20.22
C MET A 99 40.52 6.19 -21.46
N ILE A 100 39.35 6.81 -21.31
CA ILE A 100 38.52 7.24 -22.45
C ILE A 100 38.28 8.75 -22.42
N ILE A 101 37.72 9.28 -21.33
CA ILE A 101 37.29 10.68 -21.28
C ILE A 101 38.49 11.63 -21.34
N ILE A 102 39.46 11.48 -20.43
CA ILE A 102 40.60 12.40 -20.33
C ILE A 102 41.43 12.40 -21.63
N PRO A 103 41.86 11.25 -22.19
CA PRO A 103 42.60 11.24 -23.44
C PRO A 103 41.81 11.91 -24.57
N TYR A 104 40.52 11.64 -24.72
CA TYR A 104 39.73 12.23 -25.81
C TYR A 104 39.52 13.74 -25.66
N ILE A 105 39.36 14.24 -24.44
CA ILE A 105 39.22 15.69 -24.18
C ILE A 105 40.54 16.43 -24.42
N PHE A 106 41.68 15.85 -24.01
CA PHE A 106 42.97 16.54 -23.99
C PHE A 106 43.90 16.22 -25.19
N LEU A 107 43.67 15.13 -25.94
CA LEU A 107 44.39 14.87 -27.20
C LEU A 107 44.15 15.94 -28.27
N SER A 108 43.05 16.69 -28.19
CA SER A 108 42.74 17.76 -29.15
C SER A 108 43.64 18.99 -29.01
N ASN A 109 44.38 19.11 -27.90
CA ASN A 109 45.11 20.33 -27.52
C ASN A 109 46.62 20.14 -27.28
N ASP A 110 47.21 18.97 -27.58
CA ASP A 110 48.65 18.66 -27.32
C ASP A 110 49.13 18.94 -25.88
N LEU A 111 48.21 18.90 -24.90
CA LEU A 111 48.51 19.13 -23.49
C LEU A 111 48.92 17.83 -22.80
N TYR A 112 50.21 17.67 -22.52
CA TYR A 112 50.74 16.55 -21.73
C TYR A 112 50.67 16.87 -20.24
N PHE A 113 49.66 16.32 -19.54
CA PHE A 113 49.60 16.36 -18.08
C PHE A 113 50.44 15.25 -17.45
N SER A 114 50.97 15.51 -16.26
CA SER A 114 51.56 14.45 -15.44
C SER A 114 50.49 13.44 -15.02
N HIS A 115 50.88 12.16 -14.87
CA HIS A 115 49.97 11.08 -14.48
C HIS A 115 49.17 11.38 -13.20
N ILE A 116 49.80 12.10 -12.27
CA ILE A 116 49.23 12.56 -10.99
C ILE A 116 48.04 13.51 -11.21
N VAL A 117 48.15 14.43 -12.17
CA VAL A 117 47.08 15.40 -12.46
C VAL A 117 45.93 14.71 -13.19
N VAL A 118 46.22 13.74 -14.06
CA VAL A 118 45.21 12.93 -14.75
C VAL A 118 44.37 12.13 -13.75
N ASP A 119 45.02 11.45 -12.80
CA ASP A 119 44.33 10.65 -11.78
C ASP A 119 43.50 11.56 -10.85
N PHE A 120 44.04 12.70 -10.43
CA PHE A 120 43.30 13.69 -9.64
C PHE A 120 42.02 14.17 -10.37
N LEU A 121 42.13 14.53 -11.65
CA LEU A 121 40.99 14.94 -12.46
C LEU A 121 39.95 13.82 -12.57
N ALA A 122 40.39 12.57 -12.73
CA ALA A 122 39.49 11.44 -12.80
C ALA A 122 38.68 11.25 -11.51
N TYR A 123 39.34 11.30 -10.35
CA TYR A 123 38.63 11.19 -9.07
C TYR A 123 37.68 12.37 -8.81
N ALA A 124 38.08 13.60 -9.19
CA ALA A 124 37.23 14.77 -9.09
C ALA A 124 35.97 14.67 -9.98
N MET A 125 36.05 13.99 -11.12
CA MET A 125 34.94 13.81 -12.05
C MET A 125 33.97 12.68 -11.66
N ILE A 126 34.30 11.80 -10.71
CA ILE A 126 33.41 10.69 -10.30
C ILE A 126 32.05 11.20 -9.82
N PHE A 127 32.05 12.20 -8.94
CA PHE A 127 30.82 12.72 -8.35
C PHE A 127 29.84 13.28 -9.41
N PRO A 128 30.25 14.18 -10.32
CA PRO A 128 29.39 14.62 -11.40
C PRO A 128 29.02 13.48 -12.37
N SER A 129 29.92 12.56 -12.68
CA SER A 129 29.61 11.40 -13.52
C SER A 129 28.52 10.50 -12.91
N PHE A 130 28.59 10.24 -11.60
CA PHE A 130 27.57 9.47 -10.88
C PHE A 130 26.22 10.19 -10.87
N ALA A 131 26.21 11.52 -10.73
CA ALA A 131 24.99 12.32 -10.82
C ALA A 131 24.36 12.25 -12.21
N VAL A 132 25.16 12.36 -13.27
CA VAL A 132 24.71 12.25 -14.67
C VAL A 132 24.14 10.86 -14.97
N ILE A 133 24.82 9.78 -14.54
CA ILE A 133 24.32 8.41 -14.73
C ILE A 133 22.98 8.23 -14.04
N ASN A 134 22.82 8.71 -12.81
CA ASN A 134 21.55 8.62 -12.10
C ASN A 134 20.43 9.46 -12.74
N TYR A 135 20.78 10.59 -13.36
CA TYR A 135 19.82 11.39 -14.12
C TYR A 135 19.36 10.69 -15.40
N LEU A 136 20.30 10.15 -16.19
CA LEU A 136 20.03 9.48 -17.46
C LEU A 136 19.32 8.13 -17.27
N VAL A 137 19.81 7.30 -16.34
CA VAL A 137 19.24 5.98 -16.07
C VAL A 137 17.90 6.11 -15.35
N GLY A 138 17.73 7.13 -14.50
CA GLY A 138 16.62 7.25 -13.56
C GLY A 138 16.90 6.54 -12.23
N LYS A 139 16.09 6.82 -11.20
CA LYS A 139 16.30 6.31 -9.83
C LYS A 139 15.23 5.29 -9.38
N ASP A 140 14.36 4.85 -10.29
CA ASP A 140 13.22 3.98 -9.96
C ASP A 140 13.65 2.56 -9.56
N TYR A 141 14.86 2.14 -9.94
CA TYR A 141 15.48 0.92 -9.41
C TYR A 141 15.64 0.95 -7.88
N LYS A 142 15.62 2.12 -7.23
CA LYS A 142 15.64 2.22 -5.77
C LYS A 142 14.43 1.57 -5.09
N ILE A 143 13.28 1.51 -5.78
CA ILE A 143 12.06 0.86 -5.26
C ILE A 143 12.34 -0.63 -4.98
N ILE A 144 13.27 -1.24 -5.71
CA ILE A 144 13.71 -2.62 -5.47
C ILE A 144 14.37 -2.78 -4.08
N PHE A 145 15.04 -1.74 -3.57
CA PHE A 145 15.73 -1.76 -2.29
C PHE A 145 14.81 -1.64 -1.06
N GLN A 146 13.58 -1.16 -1.26
CA GLN A 146 12.57 -1.00 -0.20
C GLN A 146 11.76 -2.27 0.03
N THR A 147 11.70 -3.18 -0.94
CA THR A 147 10.96 -4.45 -0.84
C THR A 147 11.92 -5.61 -0.53
N ASP A 148 12.35 -5.66 0.73
CA ASP A 148 13.49 -6.47 1.20
C ASP A 148 13.39 -7.99 1.01
N TYR A 149 12.20 -8.51 0.67
CA TYR A 149 11.96 -9.97 0.56
C TYR A 149 11.26 -10.40 -0.72
N SER A 150 11.10 -9.51 -1.71
CA SER A 150 10.50 -9.90 -2.98
C SER A 150 11.45 -10.78 -3.80
N VAL A 151 10.91 -11.76 -4.56
CA VAL A 151 11.70 -12.57 -5.51
C VAL A 151 12.47 -11.67 -6.50
N ARG A 152 11.91 -10.50 -6.82
CA ARG A 152 12.54 -9.47 -7.66
C ARG A 152 13.81 -8.91 -7.03
N SER A 153 13.75 -8.41 -5.80
CA SER A 153 14.92 -7.81 -5.14
C SER A 153 16.02 -8.84 -4.99
N ARG A 154 15.67 -10.09 -4.66
CA ARG A 154 16.61 -11.20 -4.66
C ARG A 154 17.30 -11.43 -6.01
N ASN A 155 16.56 -11.42 -7.11
CA ASN A 155 17.12 -11.56 -8.45
C ASN A 155 18.03 -10.39 -8.84
N PHE A 156 17.63 -9.15 -8.47
CA PHE A 156 18.45 -7.95 -8.66
C PHE A 156 19.81 -8.09 -7.98
N TYR A 157 19.81 -8.36 -6.66
CA TYR A 157 21.05 -8.48 -5.90
C TYR A 157 21.90 -9.64 -6.42
N LYS A 158 21.29 -10.78 -6.76
CA LYS A 158 22.01 -11.93 -7.29
C LYS A 158 22.72 -11.63 -8.61
N ILE A 159 22.04 -11.02 -9.58
CA ILE A 159 22.63 -10.71 -10.89
C ILE A 159 23.75 -9.68 -10.76
N LEU A 160 23.54 -8.61 -9.97
CA LEU A 160 24.58 -7.61 -9.76
C LEU A 160 25.76 -8.12 -8.93
N LEU A 161 25.52 -9.01 -7.96
CA LEU A 161 26.61 -9.67 -7.24
C LEU A 161 27.43 -10.58 -8.15
N ILE A 162 26.80 -11.31 -9.08
CA ILE A 162 27.54 -12.11 -10.07
C ILE A 162 28.42 -11.19 -10.94
N PHE A 163 27.89 -10.05 -11.39
CA PHE A 163 28.65 -9.05 -12.13
C PHE A 163 29.84 -8.52 -11.31
N ILE A 164 29.61 -8.15 -10.05
CA ILE A 164 30.64 -7.69 -9.11
C ILE A 164 31.72 -8.76 -8.96
N VAL A 165 31.36 -10.00 -8.62
CA VAL A 165 32.33 -11.09 -8.43
C VAL A 165 33.14 -11.35 -9.70
N ALA A 166 32.50 -11.34 -10.88
CA ALA A 166 33.21 -11.49 -12.15
C ALA A 166 34.24 -10.36 -12.36
N TYR A 167 33.88 -9.13 -12.01
CA TYR A 167 34.79 -7.99 -12.08
C TYR A 167 35.96 -8.07 -11.08
N TYR A 168 35.70 -8.54 -9.86
CA TYR A 168 36.77 -8.78 -8.88
C TYR A 168 37.77 -9.84 -9.35
N ILE A 169 37.29 -10.93 -9.97
CA ILE A 169 38.16 -11.97 -10.54
C ILE A 169 39.01 -11.38 -11.67
N ASP A 170 38.42 -10.52 -12.50
CA ASP A 170 39.12 -9.84 -13.59
C ASP A 170 40.26 -8.95 -13.07
N ILE A 171 39.97 -8.06 -12.12
CA ILE A 171 40.99 -7.22 -11.47
C ILE A 171 42.08 -8.08 -10.82
N PHE A 172 41.70 -9.15 -10.13
CA PHE A 172 42.67 -10.06 -9.52
C PHE A 172 43.61 -10.68 -10.55
N MET A 173 43.08 -11.16 -11.69
CA MET A 173 43.87 -11.80 -12.73
C MET A 173 44.82 -10.83 -13.45
N ILE A 174 44.38 -9.59 -13.67
CA ILE A 174 45.13 -8.60 -14.46
C ILE A 174 46.13 -7.84 -13.59
N LEU A 175 45.70 -7.43 -12.41
CA LEU A 175 46.40 -6.47 -11.55
C LEU A 175 46.80 -7.07 -10.19
N GLY A 176 46.35 -8.29 -9.83
CA GLY A 176 46.67 -8.88 -8.53
C GLY A 176 46.16 -8.09 -7.34
N PHE A 177 45.09 -7.28 -7.53
CA PHE A 177 44.66 -6.23 -6.59
C PHE A 177 45.76 -5.23 -6.23
N THR A 178 46.60 -4.81 -7.19
CA THR A 178 47.47 -3.65 -6.94
C THR A 178 46.64 -2.44 -6.53
N ASP A 179 47.16 -1.70 -5.55
CA ASP A 179 46.57 -0.46 -5.06
C ASP A 179 46.16 0.48 -6.23
N PRO A 180 44.89 0.91 -6.31
CA PRO A 180 44.41 1.87 -7.31
C PRO A 180 45.24 3.15 -7.36
N PHE A 181 45.88 3.53 -6.25
CA PHE A 181 46.74 4.72 -6.17
C PHE A 181 48.18 4.47 -6.63
N LEU A 182 48.59 3.23 -6.97
CA LEU A 182 49.91 2.95 -7.58
C LEU A 182 50.10 3.64 -8.94
N HIS A 183 49.01 3.97 -9.65
CA HIS A 183 49.03 4.78 -10.88
C HIS A 183 49.69 6.16 -10.67
N PHE A 184 49.68 6.71 -9.44
CA PHE A 184 50.39 7.94 -9.10
C PHE A 184 51.92 7.78 -9.06
N LYS A 185 52.44 6.56 -8.83
CA LYS A 185 53.88 6.29 -8.70
C LYS A 185 54.50 5.82 -10.01
N HIS A 186 53.76 5.09 -10.86
CA HIS A 186 54.23 4.59 -12.14
C HIS A 186 53.16 4.67 -13.23
N SER A 187 53.56 5.10 -14.43
CA SER A 187 52.68 5.05 -15.61
C SER A 187 52.44 3.61 -16.03
N MET A 188 51.29 3.09 -15.65
CA MET A 188 50.88 1.75 -16.06
C MET A 188 50.40 1.83 -17.52
N VAL A 189 51.29 1.51 -18.46
CA VAL A 189 50.92 1.37 -19.87
C VAL A 189 50.03 0.13 -20.00
N MET A 190 48.73 0.35 -20.01
CA MET A 190 47.74 -0.73 -20.15
C MET A 190 47.62 -1.18 -21.60
N PRO A 191 47.82 -2.49 -21.90
CA PRO A 191 47.48 -3.08 -23.18
C PRO A 191 46.08 -2.70 -23.65
N THR A 192 45.91 -2.49 -24.96
CA THR A 192 44.64 -2.11 -25.58
C THR A 192 43.53 -3.15 -25.31
N SER A 193 43.88 -4.43 -25.17
CA SER A 193 42.96 -5.50 -24.80
C SER A 193 42.28 -5.25 -23.44
N TYR A 194 43.01 -4.76 -22.44
CA TYR A 194 42.43 -4.45 -21.13
C TYR A 194 41.54 -3.22 -21.15
N LYS A 195 41.89 -2.20 -21.96
CA LYS A 195 41.01 -1.03 -22.16
C LYS A 195 39.66 -1.44 -22.74
N LEU A 196 39.66 -2.36 -23.71
CA LEU A 196 38.44 -2.92 -24.30
C LEU A 196 37.63 -3.72 -23.27
N LEU A 197 38.30 -4.48 -22.41
CA LEU A 197 37.64 -5.28 -21.38
C LEU A 197 36.92 -4.41 -20.34
N PHE A 198 37.59 -3.39 -19.79
CA PHE A 198 36.96 -2.43 -18.89
C PHE A 198 35.80 -1.68 -19.54
N LEU A 199 35.91 -1.35 -20.84
CA LEU A 199 34.81 -0.76 -21.60
C LEU A 199 33.60 -1.70 -21.68
N ILE A 200 33.82 -3.01 -21.90
CA ILE A 200 32.75 -4.00 -21.91
C ILE A 200 32.07 -4.08 -20.53
N PHE A 201 32.84 -4.13 -19.44
CA PHE A 201 32.28 -4.12 -18.08
C PHE A 201 31.49 -2.83 -17.80
N MET A 202 31.97 -1.68 -18.26
CA MET A 202 31.25 -0.40 -18.15
C MET A 202 29.92 -0.40 -18.90
N LEU A 203 29.91 -0.84 -20.16
CA LEU A 203 28.68 -0.94 -20.96
C LEU A 203 27.71 -1.93 -20.34
N LEU A 204 28.21 -3.06 -19.83
CA LEU A 204 27.42 -4.06 -19.15
C LEU A 204 26.81 -3.52 -17.85
N LEU A 205 27.56 -2.73 -17.06
CA LEU A 205 27.06 -2.07 -15.86
C LEU A 205 25.89 -1.12 -16.20
N VAL A 206 26.09 -0.23 -17.18
CA VAL A 206 25.05 0.71 -17.63
C VAL A 206 23.83 -0.04 -18.15
N TYR A 207 24.02 -1.11 -18.93
CA TYR A 207 22.94 -1.97 -19.42
C TYR A 207 22.15 -2.60 -18.26
N LEU A 208 22.82 -3.19 -17.28
CA LEU A 208 22.17 -3.81 -16.12
C LEU A 208 21.36 -2.80 -15.31
N LEU A 209 21.94 -1.63 -15.01
CA LEU A 209 21.24 -0.56 -14.30
C LEU A 209 20.00 -0.08 -15.08
N SER A 210 20.12 0.09 -16.40
CA SER A 210 19.01 0.46 -17.28
C SER A 210 17.91 -0.61 -17.32
N TYR A 211 18.29 -1.89 -17.47
CA TYR A 211 17.37 -3.03 -17.45
C TYR A 211 16.54 -3.06 -16.16
N PHE A 212 17.20 -2.94 -15.01
CA PHE A 212 16.50 -2.94 -13.72
C PHE A 212 15.66 -1.69 -13.49
N ASN A 213 16.09 -0.53 -13.98
CA ASN A 213 15.28 0.68 -13.92
C ASN A 213 14.00 0.53 -14.75
N HIS A 214 14.12 0.02 -15.98
CA HIS A 214 12.96 -0.27 -16.83
C HIS A 214 12.01 -1.27 -16.17
N LYS A 215 12.54 -2.36 -15.61
CA LYS A 215 11.72 -3.37 -14.93
C LYS A 215 11.01 -2.84 -13.68
N SER A 216 11.61 -1.87 -13.00
CA SER A 216 11.01 -1.18 -11.85
C SER A 216 9.86 -0.27 -12.28
N LYS A 217 10.04 0.50 -13.36
CA LYS A 217 8.97 1.32 -13.96
C LYS A 217 7.79 0.49 -14.43
N GLU A 218 8.06 -0.61 -15.13
CA GLU A 218 7.02 -1.52 -15.62
C GLU A 218 6.20 -2.09 -14.45
N TYR A 219 6.86 -2.44 -13.35
CA TYR A 219 6.20 -2.91 -12.16
C TYR A 219 5.29 -1.86 -11.53
N LEU A 220 5.81 -0.65 -11.30
CA LEU A 220 5.03 0.43 -10.71
C LEU A 220 3.80 0.74 -11.56
N LYS A 221 3.96 0.74 -12.89
CA LYS A 221 2.85 0.91 -13.84
C LYS A 221 1.80 -0.21 -13.70
N ASN A 222 2.23 -1.46 -13.56
CA ASN A 222 1.32 -2.59 -13.40
C ASN A 222 0.60 -2.58 -12.05
N GLU A 223 1.27 -2.19 -10.96
CA GLU A 223 0.66 -2.07 -9.64
C GLU A 223 -0.39 -0.96 -9.62
N LEU A 224 -0.05 0.22 -10.17
CA LEU A 224 -1.00 1.32 -10.32
C LEU A 224 -2.22 0.91 -11.16
N LYS A 225 -2.01 0.14 -12.24
CA LYS A 225 -3.09 -0.38 -13.07
C LYS A 225 -4.01 -1.34 -12.30
N LYS A 226 -3.46 -2.20 -11.43
CA LYS A 226 -4.25 -3.09 -10.58
C LYS A 226 -5.09 -2.31 -9.57
N GLU A 227 -4.50 -1.31 -8.91
CA GLU A 227 -5.25 -0.46 -7.97
C GLU A 227 -6.40 0.28 -8.67
N GLN A 228 -6.16 0.83 -9.86
CA GLN A 228 -7.20 1.47 -10.67
C GLN A 228 -8.33 0.50 -11.04
N GLN A 229 -8.00 -0.72 -11.47
CA GLN A 229 -9.00 -1.73 -11.81
C GLN A 229 -9.82 -2.16 -10.58
N ALA A 230 -9.18 -2.35 -9.43
CA ALA A 230 -9.86 -2.64 -8.18
C ALA A 230 -10.80 -1.50 -7.78
N TYR A 231 -10.36 -0.24 -7.91
CA TYR A 231 -11.19 0.93 -7.63
C TYR A 231 -12.45 0.99 -8.52
N VAL A 232 -12.31 0.75 -9.84
CA VAL A 232 -13.45 0.73 -10.78
C VAL A 232 -14.42 -0.40 -10.44
N ALA A 233 -13.92 -1.61 -10.17
CA ALA A 233 -14.76 -2.74 -9.77
C ALA A 233 -15.53 -2.45 -8.47
N ASN A 234 -14.90 -1.73 -7.54
CA ASN A 234 -15.53 -1.30 -6.29
C ASN A 234 -16.65 -0.29 -6.53
N LEU A 235 -16.46 0.67 -7.45
CA LEU A 235 -17.50 1.62 -7.83
C LEU A 235 -18.71 0.95 -8.49
N GLU A 236 -18.47 -0.02 -9.39
CA GLU A 236 -19.55 -0.77 -10.02
C GLU A 236 -20.37 -1.54 -8.98
N THR A 237 -19.68 -2.15 -8.02
CA THR A 237 -20.30 -2.88 -6.91
C THR A 237 -21.14 -1.96 -6.03
N TYR A 238 -20.62 -0.78 -5.69
CA TYR A 238 -21.35 0.25 -4.95
C TYR A 238 -22.61 0.70 -5.71
N GLY A 239 -22.49 0.93 -7.01
CA GLY A 239 -23.61 1.29 -7.89
C GLY A 239 -24.74 0.25 -7.86
N LYS A 240 -24.42 -1.05 -7.98
CA LYS A 240 -25.42 -2.14 -7.91
C LYS A 240 -26.17 -2.17 -6.58
N HIS A 241 -25.49 -1.89 -5.46
CA HIS A 241 -26.15 -1.82 -4.17
C HIS A 241 -27.08 -0.61 -4.05
N LEU A 242 -26.67 0.54 -4.60
CA LEU A 242 -27.50 1.73 -4.65
C LEU A 242 -28.77 1.49 -5.48
N GLU A 243 -28.65 0.83 -6.64
CA GLU A 243 -29.79 0.45 -7.47
C GLU A 243 -30.75 -0.50 -6.73
N LYS A 244 -30.22 -1.50 -6.01
CA LYS A 244 -31.05 -2.40 -5.18
C LYS A 244 -31.79 -1.62 -4.10
N LEU A 245 -31.10 -0.75 -3.37
CA LEU A 245 -31.70 0.09 -2.32
C LEU A 245 -32.81 0.98 -2.88
N TYR A 246 -32.56 1.65 -4.01
CA TYR A 246 -33.55 2.50 -4.66
C TYR A 246 -34.78 1.71 -5.09
N ARG A 247 -34.59 0.50 -5.65
CA ARG A 247 -35.69 -0.40 -6.02
C ARG A 247 -36.52 -0.80 -4.80
N ASP A 248 -35.88 -1.22 -3.71
CA ASP A 248 -36.55 -1.63 -2.48
C ASP A 248 -37.40 -0.48 -1.90
N VAL A 249 -36.87 0.75 -1.88
CA VAL A 249 -37.61 1.94 -1.43
C VAL A 249 -38.78 2.26 -2.36
N ARG A 250 -38.58 2.21 -3.68
CA ARG A 250 -39.62 2.55 -4.67
C ARG A 250 -40.79 1.56 -4.63
N VAL A 251 -40.51 0.26 -4.49
CA VAL A 251 -41.54 -0.77 -4.36
C VAL A 251 -42.40 -0.48 -3.13
N PHE A 252 -41.77 -0.20 -1.98
CA PHE A 252 -42.49 0.16 -0.76
C PHE A 252 -43.37 1.40 -0.93
N GLN A 253 -42.84 2.48 -1.53
CA GLN A 253 -43.61 3.71 -1.78
C GLN A 253 -44.80 3.46 -2.72
N SER A 254 -44.62 2.65 -3.76
CA SER A 254 -45.71 2.30 -4.69
C SER A 254 -46.81 1.52 -3.99
N ASP A 255 -46.45 0.50 -3.21
CA ASP A 255 -47.42 -0.30 -2.45
C ASP A 255 -48.20 0.56 -1.46
N TYR A 256 -47.51 1.51 -0.81
CA TYR A 256 -48.12 2.48 0.10
C TYR A 256 -49.13 3.41 -0.61
N LEU A 257 -48.76 3.99 -1.75
CA LEU A 257 -49.63 4.85 -2.53
C LEU A 257 -50.85 4.11 -3.08
N ASN A 258 -50.66 2.89 -3.58
CA ASN A 258 -51.74 2.04 -4.09
C ASN A 258 -52.76 1.71 -2.99
N CYS A 259 -52.28 1.44 -1.77
CA CYS A 259 -53.14 1.24 -0.60
C CYS A 259 -53.99 2.48 -0.29
N LEU A 260 -53.36 3.67 -0.24
CA LEU A 260 -54.07 4.93 0.00
C LEU A 260 -55.08 5.26 -1.09
N GLU A 261 -54.76 5.00 -2.36
CA GLU A 261 -55.67 5.23 -3.49
C GLU A 261 -56.89 4.29 -3.43
N SER A 262 -56.66 3.01 -3.11
CA SER A 262 -57.73 2.04 -2.89
C SER A 262 -58.66 2.47 -1.76
N LEU A 263 -58.09 2.94 -0.63
CA LEU A 263 -58.86 3.47 0.49
C LEU A 263 -59.65 4.73 0.10
N GLY A 264 -59.02 5.65 -0.63
CA GLY A 264 -59.66 6.87 -1.14
C GLY A 264 -60.83 6.58 -2.06
N LYS A 265 -60.70 5.60 -2.96
CA LYS A 265 -61.78 5.13 -3.85
C LYS A 265 -62.94 4.53 -3.06
N ALA A 266 -62.65 3.72 -2.03
CA ALA A 266 -63.68 3.15 -1.15
C ALA A 266 -64.44 4.23 -0.36
N ILE A 267 -63.76 5.28 0.08
CA ILE A 267 -64.39 6.43 0.76
C ILE A 267 -65.31 7.21 -0.21
N GLN A 268 -64.87 7.42 -1.45
CA GLN A 268 -65.65 8.14 -2.47
C GLN A 268 -66.94 7.43 -2.87
N THR A 269 -66.98 6.10 -2.85
CA THR A 269 -68.19 5.32 -3.18
C THR A 269 -69.26 5.36 -2.08
N ARG A 270 -69.00 6.02 -0.93
CA ARG A 270 -69.92 6.19 0.23
C ARG A 270 -70.55 4.89 0.75
N SER A 271 -70.00 3.75 0.36
CA SER A 271 -70.49 2.44 0.73
C SER A 271 -69.71 1.95 1.93
N VAL A 272 -70.33 2.00 3.11
CA VAL A 272 -69.72 1.52 4.36
C VAL A 272 -69.31 0.05 4.23
N SER A 273 -70.04 -0.76 3.47
CA SER A 273 -69.70 -2.16 3.20
C SER A 273 -68.48 -2.32 2.30
N HIS A 274 -68.32 -1.48 1.27
CA HIS A 274 -67.14 -1.50 0.39
C HIS A 274 -65.90 -0.95 1.11
N ILE A 275 -66.09 0.03 2.00
CA ILE A 275 -65.05 0.50 2.93
C ILE A 275 -64.69 -0.62 3.89
N GLN A 276 -65.66 -1.34 4.47
CA GLN A 276 -65.41 -2.49 5.35
C GLN A 276 -64.78 -3.67 4.63
N GLU A 277 -65.03 -3.87 3.34
CA GLU A 277 -64.45 -4.93 2.52
C GLU A 277 -63.05 -4.60 2.01
N VAL A 278 -62.78 -3.35 1.63
CA VAL A 278 -61.40 -2.89 1.35
C VAL A 278 -60.59 -2.81 2.63
N TYR A 279 -61.20 -2.33 3.72
CA TYR A 279 -60.64 -2.45 5.05
C TYR A 279 -60.44 -3.93 5.37
N ALA A 280 -61.37 -4.86 5.19
CA ALA A 280 -61.12 -6.26 5.51
C ALA A 280 -60.13 -6.96 4.55
N SER A 281 -60.13 -6.71 3.25
CA SER A 281 -59.14 -7.33 2.35
C SER A 281 -57.73 -6.73 2.52
N THR A 282 -57.62 -5.49 3.01
CA THR A 282 -56.34 -4.81 3.27
C THR A 282 -55.92 -4.86 4.75
N VAL A 283 -56.87 -5.08 5.67
CA VAL A 283 -56.80 -5.04 7.15
C VAL A 283 -57.23 -6.36 7.82
N HIS A 284 -57.88 -7.32 7.15
CA HIS A 284 -58.32 -8.65 7.69
C HIS A 284 -57.43 -9.83 7.27
N ASP A 285 -56.88 -9.88 6.05
CA ASP A 285 -55.59 -10.60 5.78
C ASP A 285 -54.46 -10.04 6.64
N ALA A 286 -54.72 -8.85 7.10
CA ALA A 286 -53.97 -8.08 8.01
C ALA A 286 -54.38 -8.37 9.47
N ASN A 287 -55.58 -8.77 9.88
CA ASN A 287 -55.87 -9.05 11.29
C ASN A 287 -55.02 -10.22 11.85
N ASP A 288 -54.74 -11.25 11.05
CA ASP A 288 -53.75 -12.30 11.38
C ASP A 288 -52.28 -11.79 11.38
N TYR A 289 -52.04 -10.62 10.80
CA TYR A 289 -50.78 -9.89 10.76
C TYR A 289 -50.77 -8.64 11.69
N TRP A 290 -51.90 -8.25 12.31
CA TRP A 290 -52.14 -6.91 12.87
C TRP A 290 -52.45 -6.93 14.38
N ASP A 291 -52.75 -8.09 14.97
CA ASP A 291 -52.97 -8.19 16.42
C ASP A 291 -51.67 -8.25 17.25
N ASP A 292 -50.55 -8.77 16.71
CA ASP A 292 -49.27 -8.90 17.46
C ASP A 292 -48.02 -8.33 16.74
N LYS A 293 -48.00 -8.25 15.40
CA LYS A 293 -46.78 -7.86 14.62
C LYS A 293 -46.64 -6.36 14.37
N HIS A 294 -47.73 -5.57 14.47
CA HIS A 294 -47.68 -4.11 14.27
C HIS A 294 -47.08 -3.30 15.43
N TYR A 295 -46.71 -3.92 16.55
CA TYR A 295 -45.93 -3.24 17.59
C TYR A 295 -44.55 -2.78 17.07
N ASN A 296 -44.01 -3.42 16.03
CA ASN A 296 -42.67 -3.11 15.53
C ASN A 296 -42.62 -1.92 14.56
N ILE A 297 -43.55 -1.85 13.60
CA ILE A 297 -43.59 -0.74 12.62
C ILE A 297 -44.06 0.56 13.28
N SER A 298 -45.03 0.49 14.18
CA SER A 298 -45.55 1.67 14.91
C SER A 298 -44.46 2.37 15.74
N LYS A 299 -43.48 1.62 16.27
CA LYS A 299 -42.31 2.20 16.96
C LYS A 299 -41.44 3.06 16.07
N LEU A 300 -41.42 2.84 14.75
CA LEU A 300 -40.71 3.73 13.82
C LEU A 300 -41.35 5.12 13.74
N GLY A 301 -42.54 5.33 14.33
CA GLY A 301 -43.22 6.63 14.37
C GLY A 301 -42.35 7.78 14.90
N LYS A 302 -41.39 7.49 15.79
CA LYS A 302 -40.45 8.47 16.34
C LYS A 302 -39.29 8.84 15.40
N ILE A 303 -39.15 8.17 14.26
CA ILE A 303 -38.19 8.53 13.20
C ILE A 303 -38.84 9.57 12.29
N GLY A 304 -38.28 10.77 12.23
CA GLY A 304 -38.73 11.87 11.37
C GLY A 304 -38.24 11.77 9.92
N ILE A 305 -37.16 11.02 9.67
CA ILE A 305 -36.58 10.86 8.33
C ILE A 305 -37.35 9.80 7.52
N SER A 306 -38.03 10.23 6.45
CA SER A 306 -38.94 9.40 5.66
C SER A 306 -38.25 8.23 4.95
N SER A 307 -37.03 8.45 4.44
CA SER A 307 -36.24 7.42 3.76
C SER A 307 -35.82 6.28 4.70
N ILE A 308 -35.34 6.61 5.91
CA ILE A 308 -34.96 5.62 6.93
C ILE A 308 -36.18 4.85 7.39
N LYS A 309 -37.29 5.55 7.63
CA LYS A 309 -38.58 4.94 7.97
C LYS A 309 -39.02 3.96 6.89
N SER A 310 -38.93 4.35 5.61
CA SER A 310 -39.31 3.50 4.48
C SER A 310 -38.41 2.26 4.37
N LEU A 311 -37.08 2.44 4.46
CA LEU A 311 -36.12 1.35 4.42
C LEU A 311 -36.36 0.33 5.55
N LEU A 312 -36.43 0.81 6.80
CA LEU A 312 -36.64 -0.06 7.95
C LEU A 312 -37.99 -0.77 7.87
N SER A 313 -39.05 -0.07 7.44
CA SER A 313 -40.36 -0.69 7.23
C SER A 313 -40.27 -1.84 6.21
N ALA A 314 -39.59 -1.62 5.08
CA ALA A 314 -39.39 -2.68 4.08
C ALA A 314 -38.62 -3.88 4.64
N LYS A 315 -37.56 -3.66 5.44
CA LYS A 315 -36.77 -4.75 6.06
C LYS A 315 -37.54 -5.48 7.16
N ILE A 316 -38.32 -4.77 7.98
CA ILE A 316 -39.19 -5.34 9.00
C ILE A 316 -40.22 -6.27 8.35
N ILE A 317 -40.95 -5.76 7.36
CA ILE A 317 -41.97 -6.54 6.64
C ILE A 317 -41.34 -7.76 5.98
N SER A 318 -40.18 -7.60 5.33
CA SER A 318 -39.47 -8.70 4.69
C SER A 318 -39.06 -9.80 5.68
N ALA A 319 -38.55 -9.41 6.86
CA ALA A 319 -38.14 -10.35 7.90
C ALA A 319 -39.35 -11.13 8.45
N GLU A 320 -40.44 -10.42 8.76
CA GLU A 320 -41.65 -11.03 9.31
C GLU A 320 -42.35 -11.95 8.29
N LYS A 321 -42.42 -11.54 7.02
CA LYS A 321 -42.95 -12.40 5.93
C LYS A 321 -42.13 -13.68 5.74
N SER A 322 -40.84 -13.63 6.06
CA SER A 322 -39.94 -14.78 5.98
C SER A 322 -39.96 -15.65 7.25
N GLY A 323 -40.88 -15.38 8.20
CA GLY A 323 -41.07 -16.17 9.41
C GLY A 323 -40.07 -15.87 10.53
N ILE A 324 -39.37 -14.74 10.48
CA ILE A 324 -38.43 -14.32 11.53
C ILE A 324 -39.19 -13.61 12.64
N ALA A 325 -39.01 -14.05 13.89
CA ALA A 325 -39.54 -13.32 15.04
C ALA A 325 -38.73 -12.04 15.27
N LEU A 326 -39.38 -10.88 15.10
CA LEU A 326 -38.73 -9.58 15.09
C LEU A 326 -39.09 -8.75 16.33
N ASN A 327 -38.12 -8.02 16.88
CA ASN A 327 -38.35 -6.95 17.85
C ASN A 327 -37.72 -5.64 17.33
N VAL A 328 -38.44 -4.53 17.45
CA VAL A 328 -37.95 -3.19 17.07
C VAL A 328 -37.92 -2.31 18.31
N GLU A 329 -36.90 -1.47 18.47
CA GLU A 329 -36.76 -0.54 19.59
C GLU A 329 -36.34 0.84 19.08
N VAL A 330 -37.21 1.82 19.22
CA VAL A 330 -36.93 3.23 18.89
C VAL A 330 -37.47 4.08 20.05
N PRO A 331 -36.72 4.24 21.14
CA PRO A 331 -37.16 4.99 22.31
C PRO A 331 -37.17 6.51 22.06
N ASP A 332 -36.27 7.03 21.22
CA ASP A 332 -36.04 8.46 21.05
C ASP A 332 -36.60 9.02 19.74
N LYS A 333 -36.85 10.33 19.71
CA LYS A 333 -37.24 11.05 18.49
C LYS A 333 -35.99 11.38 17.67
N ILE A 334 -35.92 10.87 16.45
CA ILE A 334 -34.76 11.02 15.57
C ILE A 334 -35.18 11.79 14.32
N GLU A 335 -34.89 13.09 14.28
CA GLU A 335 -35.37 14.00 13.22
C GLU A 335 -34.34 14.28 12.13
N ALA A 336 -33.05 14.10 12.40
CA ALA A 336 -31.95 14.30 11.46
C ALA A 336 -30.93 13.16 11.58
N THR A 337 -30.01 13.05 10.62
CA THR A 337 -28.93 12.05 10.62
C THR A 337 -27.58 12.71 10.88
N TYR A 338 -26.73 12.12 11.72
CA TYR A 338 -25.36 12.61 11.95
C TYR A 338 -24.34 12.11 10.91
N LEU A 339 -24.83 11.40 9.91
CA LEU A 339 -24.09 10.88 8.75
C LEU A 339 -24.87 11.28 7.49
N PRO A 340 -24.22 11.49 6.32
CA PRO A 340 -24.94 11.65 5.07
C PRO A 340 -25.97 10.54 4.88
N GLU A 341 -27.22 10.95 4.63
CA GLU A 341 -28.40 10.09 4.67
C GLU A 341 -28.24 8.82 3.82
N LEU A 342 -27.66 8.95 2.62
CA LEU A 342 -27.42 7.83 1.71
C LEU A 342 -26.47 6.78 2.28
N ASP A 343 -25.36 7.22 2.89
CA ASP A 343 -24.38 6.31 3.49
C ASP A 343 -24.99 5.60 4.71
N LEU A 344 -25.83 6.29 5.50
CA LEU A 344 -26.56 5.68 6.61
C LEU A 344 -27.58 4.64 6.13
N LEU A 345 -28.39 4.97 5.11
CA LEU A 345 -29.35 4.05 4.51
C LEU A 345 -28.66 2.78 4.00
N LEU A 346 -27.50 2.93 3.35
CA LEU A 346 -26.75 1.81 2.82
C LEU A 346 -26.20 0.91 3.95
N LEU A 347 -25.65 1.49 5.02
CA LEU A 347 -25.20 0.75 6.21
C LEU A 347 -26.34 0.00 6.89
N MET A 348 -27.47 0.68 7.14
CA MET A 348 -28.65 0.07 7.75
C MET A 348 -29.19 -1.08 6.89
N SER A 349 -29.27 -0.88 5.57
CA SER A 349 -29.72 -1.91 4.63
C SER A 349 -28.81 -3.14 4.65
N ILE A 350 -27.49 -2.95 4.63
CA ILE A 350 -26.50 -4.04 4.69
C ILE A 350 -26.64 -4.83 5.99
N PHE A 351 -26.71 -4.15 7.14
CA PHE A 351 -26.82 -4.84 8.43
C PHE A 351 -28.14 -5.61 8.56
N CYS A 352 -29.25 -5.04 8.10
CA CYS A 352 -30.53 -5.72 8.07
C CYS A 352 -30.54 -6.93 7.12
N ASP A 353 -30.00 -6.80 5.90
CA ASP A 353 -29.91 -7.91 4.94
C ASP A 353 -29.08 -9.07 5.52
N ASN A 354 -27.91 -8.78 6.09
CA ASN A 354 -27.06 -9.79 6.73
C ASN A 354 -27.78 -10.49 7.89
N ALA A 355 -28.50 -9.73 8.70
CA ALA A 355 -29.25 -10.25 9.85
C ALA A 355 -30.41 -11.16 9.42
N ILE A 356 -31.18 -10.77 8.40
CA ILE A 356 -32.27 -11.57 7.82
C ILE A 356 -31.70 -12.87 7.25
N GLU A 357 -30.68 -12.79 6.40
CA GLU A 357 -30.05 -13.96 5.78
C GLU A 357 -29.50 -14.93 6.80
N ALA A 358 -28.90 -14.44 7.88
CA ALA A 358 -28.31 -15.27 8.93
C ALA A 358 -29.36 -15.87 9.87
N ALA A 359 -30.43 -15.14 10.17
CA ALA A 359 -31.54 -15.65 10.98
C ALA A 359 -32.29 -16.81 10.30
N LEU A 360 -32.45 -16.77 8.97
CA LEU A 360 -33.12 -17.83 8.21
C LEU A 360 -32.38 -19.17 8.24
N GLU A 361 -31.08 -19.18 8.53
CA GLU A 361 -30.30 -20.41 8.68
C GLU A 361 -30.27 -20.93 10.13
N ALA A 362 -30.78 -20.15 11.09
CA ALA A 362 -30.80 -20.52 12.49
C ALA A 362 -31.96 -21.48 12.80
N LYS A 363 -31.79 -22.33 13.83
CA LYS A 363 -32.85 -23.25 14.29
C LYS A 363 -34.11 -22.51 14.75
N VAL A 364 -33.94 -21.33 15.35
CA VAL A 364 -35.01 -20.43 15.79
C VAL A 364 -34.72 -19.04 15.23
N PRO A 365 -35.36 -18.64 14.12
CA PRO A 365 -35.12 -17.36 13.47
C PRO A 365 -35.59 -16.20 14.35
N ARG A 366 -34.67 -15.34 14.80
CA ARG A 366 -34.94 -14.15 15.61
C ARG A 366 -34.09 -12.99 15.14
N MET A 367 -34.65 -11.79 15.16
CA MET A 367 -33.96 -10.55 14.82
C MET A 367 -34.45 -9.42 15.73
N SER A 368 -33.56 -8.49 16.07
CA SER A 368 -33.88 -7.28 16.82
C SER A 368 -33.21 -6.09 16.15
N ILE A 369 -33.96 -5.00 15.98
CA ILE A 369 -33.46 -3.72 15.44
C ILE A 369 -33.64 -2.66 16.52
N ALA A 370 -32.59 -1.91 16.82
CA ALA A 370 -32.68 -0.76 17.73
C ALA A 370 -32.10 0.49 17.07
N TYR A 371 -32.77 1.63 17.23
CA TYR A 371 -32.26 2.93 16.81
C TYR A 371 -32.59 4.00 17.87
N PHE A 372 -31.56 4.53 18.54
CA PHE A 372 -31.71 5.40 19.70
C PHE A 372 -30.58 6.42 19.81
N LEU A 373 -30.73 7.36 20.74
CA LEU A 373 -29.71 8.35 21.09
C LEU A 373 -29.03 7.96 22.41
N LEU A 374 -27.70 8.03 22.46
CA LEU A 374 -26.89 7.79 23.64
C LEU A 374 -25.76 8.81 23.69
N ASP A 375 -25.69 9.62 24.74
CA ASP A 375 -24.61 10.61 24.97
C ASP A 375 -24.32 11.49 23.73
N ASP A 376 -25.37 12.07 23.12
CA ASP A 376 -25.29 12.84 21.86
C ASP A 376 -24.77 12.06 20.63
N GLN A 377 -24.91 10.73 20.65
CA GLN A 377 -24.58 9.85 19.52
C GLN A 377 -25.83 9.12 19.04
N GLN A 378 -25.94 8.93 17.73
CA GLN A 378 -26.94 8.04 17.14
C GLN A 378 -26.40 6.61 17.14
N VAL A 379 -27.17 5.69 17.73
CA VAL A 379 -26.79 4.28 17.82
C VAL A 379 -27.80 3.43 17.06
N PHE A 380 -27.35 2.79 15.99
CA PHE A 380 -28.11 1.81 15.24
C PHE A 380 -27.56 0.40 15.50
N ALA A 381 -28.40 -0.51 16.01
CA ALA A 381 -28.00 -1.87 16.32
C ALA A 381 -28.93 -2.89 15.65
N VAL A 382 -28.34 -3.93 15.08
CA VAL A 382 -29.06 -5.09 14.55
C VAL A 382 -28.48 -6.34 15.19
N THR A 383 -29.35 -7.17 15.76
CA THR A 383 -28.97 -8.42 16.41
C THR A 383 -29.81 -9.56 15.86
N ASN A 384 -29.20 -10.69 15.54
CA ASN A 384 -29.91 -11.83 14.96
C ASN A 384 -29.40 -13.17 15.49
N SER A 385 -30.26 -14.19 15.40
CA SER A 385 -29.85 -15.57 15.63
C SER A 385 -29.03 -16.10 14.45
N THR A 386 -28.11 -17.02 14.74
CA THR A 386 -27.20 -17.63 13.77
C THR A 386 -27.11 -19.14 14.00
N LYS A 387 -26.83 -19.90 12.93
CA LYS A 387 -26.66 -21.36 13.01
C LYS A 387 -25.51 -21.76 13.94
N GLU A 388 -24.40 -21.02 13.89
CA GLU A 388 -23.20 -21.27 14.66
C GLU A 388 -22.42 -19.97 14.89
N LYS A 389 -21.39 -20.02 15.73
CA LYS A 389 -20.55 -18.85 16.05
C LYS A 389 -19.87 -18.35 14.78
N VAL A 390 -20.03 -17.07 14.50
CA VAL A 390 -19.42 -16.41 13.33
C VAL A 390 -18.02 -15.93 13.68
N ASN A 391 -17.06 -16.16 12.80
CA ASN A 391 -15.68 -15.71 13.00
C ASN A 391 -15.51 -14.23 12.62
N ILE A 392 -15.56 -13.35 13.63
CA ILE A 392 -15.57 -11.88 13.48
C ILE A 392 -14.30 -11.33 12.81
N THR A 393 -13.15 -12.01 12.89
CA THR A 393 -11.92 -11.50 12.25
C THR A 393 -11.94 -11.58 10.73
N LYS A 394 -12.79 -12.43 10.15
CA LYS A 394 -12.85 -12.64 8.71
C LYS A 394 -14.09 -12.05 8.02
N VAL A 395 -15.15 -11.71 8.76
CA VAL A 395 -16.43 -11.24 8.17
C VAL A 395 -16.35 -9.95 7.37
N PHE A 396 -15.26 -9.20 7.52
CA PHE A 396 -15.01 -7.96 6.78
C PHE A 396 -14.05 -8.13 5.59
N GLU A 397 -13.43 -9.31 5.44
CA GLU A 397 -12.55 -9.59 4.30
C GLU A 397 -13.38 -9.70 3.01
N GLU A 398 -12.95 -9.01 1.96
CA GLU A 398 -13.65 -9.01 0.68
C GLU A 398 -13.65 -10.42 0.07
N GLY A 399 -14.85 -10.92 -0.26
CA GLY A 399 -15.05 -12.28 -0.75
C GLY A 399 -15.11 -13.36 0.34
N TYR A 400 -14.93 -13.01 1.62
CA TYR A 400 -15.19 -13.93 2.72
C TYR A 400 -16.70 -14.05 2.97
N SER A 401 -17.20 -15.26 2.78
CA SER A 401 -18.58 -15.64 3.07
C SER A 401 -18.55 -17.03 3.67
N SER A 402 -19.17 -17.21 4.84
CA SER A 402 -19.40 -18.55 5.41
C SER A 402 -20.42 -19.37 4.62
N LYS A 403 -20.95 -18.83 3.50
CA LYS A 403 -22.11 -19.33 2.76
C LYS A 403 -21.86 -19.57 1.25
N GLY A 404 -20.60 -19.60 0.79
CA GLY A 404 -20.22 -19.98 -0.59
C GLY A 404 -19.76 -18.84 -1.53
N SER A 405 -19.39 -19.19 -2.78
CA SER A 405 -18.81 -18.26 -3.78
C SER A 405 -19.85 -17.32 -4.41
N GLY A 406 -19.51 -16.03 -4.55
CA GLY A 406 -20.40 -15.00 -5.13
C GLY A 406 -21.18 -14.16 -4.09
N ARG A 407 -20.81 -14.26 -2.81
CA ARG A 407 -21.37 -13.51 -1.67
C ARG A 407 -20.23 -12.93 -0.80
N GLY A 408 -20.55 -12.13 0.23
CA GLY A 408 -19.54 -11.50 1.10
C GLY A 408 -19.17 -10.06 0.72
N ILE A 409 -20.02 -9.39 -0.07
CA ILE A 409 -19.78 -8.04 -0.60
C ILE A 409 -20.36 -6.96 0.33
N GLY A 410 -21.46 -7.27 1.03
CA GLY A 410 -22.18 -6.30 1.87
C GLY A 410 -21.33 -5.71 2.98
N LEU A 411 -20.72 -6.56 3.82
CA LEU A 411 -19.89 -6.08 4.94
C LEU A 411 -18.59 -5.37 4.49
N ALA A 412 -18.01 -5.79 3.36
CA ALA A 412 -16.87 -5.08 2.76
C ALA A 412 -17.28 -3.66 2.33
N ASN A 413 -18.45 -3.49 1.71
CA ASN A 413 -18.99 -2.17 1.38
C ASN A 413 -19.32 -1.34 2.64
N ALA A 414 -19.90 -1.96 3.68
CA ALA A 414 -20.12 -1.28 4.94
C ALA A 414 -18.80 -0.78 5.56
N GLN A 415 -17.75 -1.60 5.54
CA GLN A 415 -16.43 -1.21 6.02
C GLN A 415 -15.84 -0.05 5.21
N ARG A 416 -16.01 -0.04 3.89
CA ARG A 416 -15.57 1.08 3.03
C ARG A 416 -16.28 2.38 3.36
N ILE A 417 -17.58 2.35 3.61
CA ILE A 417 -18.34 3.54 4.03
C ILE A 417 -17.81 4.03 5.38
N ILE A 418 -17.64 3.12 6.34
CA ILE A 418 -17.14 3.46 7.68
C ILE A 418 -15.74 4.07 7.63
N GLN A 419 -14.86 3.57 6.76
CA GLN A 419 -13.50 4.12 6.56
C GLN A 419 -13.49 5.56 6.03
N LYS A 420 -14.55 6.04 5.37
CA LYS A 420 -14.67 7.45 4.95
C LYS A 420 -14.85 8.39 6.15
N TYR A 421 -15.31 7.88 7.29
CA TYR A 421 -15.70 8.66 8.46
C TYR A 421 -15.01 8.13 9.72
N PRO A 422 -13.81 8.63 10.06
CA PRO A 422 -13.01 8.14 11.19
C PRO A 422 -13.72 8.19 12.55
N GLN A 423 -14.73 9.06 12.69
CA GLN A 423 -15.52 9.23 13.90
C GLN A 423 -16.57 8.12 14.13
N LEU A 424 -16.85 7.28 13.13
CA LEU A 424 -17.83 6.20 13.26
C LEU A 424 -17.27 5.04 14.09
N GLY A 425 -18.04 4.58 15.08
CA GLY A 425 -17.76 3.36 15.82
C GLY A 425 -18.57 2.19 15.27
N LEU A 426 -17.92 1.12 14.78
CA LEU A 426 -18.58 -0.15 14.48
C LEU A 426 -18.13 -1.22 15.48
N ARG A 427 -19.08 -1.74 16.25
CA ARG A 427 -18.87 -2.89 17.14
C ARG A 427 -19.58 -4.11 16.55
N THR A 428 -18.84 -5.21 16.37
CA THR A 428 -19.40 -6.48 15.94
C THR A 428 -19.14 -7.54 17.00
N GLN A 429 -20.18 -8.27 17.39
CA GLN A 429 -20.11 -9.31 18.41
C GLN A 429 -20.73 -10.60 17.88
N SER A 430 -20.09 -11.73 18.17
CA SER A 430 -20.66 -13.06 17.92
C SER A 430 -20.45 -13.93 19.14
N TYR A 431 -21.55 -14.39 19.71
CA TYR A 431 -21.55 -15.28 20.87
C TYR A 431 -22.57 -16.40 20.67
N ARG A 432 -22.07 -17.65 20.67
CA ARG A 432 -22.85 -18.87 20.43
C ARG A 432 -23.70 -18.78 19.16
N HIS A 433 -25.01 -18.63 19.30
CA HIS A 433 -26.00 -18.58 18.22
C HIS A 433 -26.55 -17.16 18.01
N GLN A 434 -25.80 -16.13 18.38
CA GLN A 434 -26.20 -14.74 18.27
C GLN A 434 -25.08 -13.91 17.64
N PHE A 435 -25.47 -13.01 16.76
CA PHE A 435 -24.60 -12.04 16.10
C PHE A 435 -25.21 -10.65 16.26
N SER A 436 -24.38 -9.65 16.51
CA SER A 436 -24.80 -8.26 16.71
C SER A 436 -23.85 -7.29 16.03
N GLN A 437 -24.42 -6.32 15.34
CA GLN A 437 -23.72 -5.18 14.75
C GLN A 437 -24.28 -3.90 15.35
N THR A 438 -23.40 -3.07 15.89
CA THR A 438 -23.76 -1.78 16.50
C THR A 438 -22.93 -0.68 15.85
N LEU A 439 -23.60 0.23 15.16
CA LEU A 439 -23.04 1.44 14.58
C LEU A 439 -23.32 2.61 15.52
N THR A 440 -22.27 3.32 15.88
CA THR A 440 -22.29 4.53 16.72
C THR A 440 -21.84 5.70 15.88
N ILE A 441 -22.68 6.72 15.80
CA ILE A 441 -22.51 7.89 14.94
C ILE A 441 -22.51 9.13 15.86
N PRO A 442 -21.34 9.70 16.19
CA PRO A 442 -21.28 10.88 17.03
C PRO A 442 -21.83 12.09 16.28
N LYS A 443 -22.46 13.00 17.01
CA LYS A 443 -22.85 14.31 16.48
C LYS A 443 -21.59 15.09 16.09
N VAL A 444 -21.53 15.54 14.84
CA VAL A 444 -20.45 16.41 14.38
C VAL A 444 -20.78 17.83 14.84
N GLU A 445 -19.89 18.48 15.60
CA GLU A 445 -20.05 19.90 15.93
C GLU A 445 -19.98 20.72 14.62
N GLY A 446 -21.12 21.27 14.16
CA GLY A 446 -21.18 22.20 13.03
C GLY A 446 -22.14 21.89 11.87
N SER A 447 -23.21 21.12 12.09
CA SER A 447 -24.31 20.97 11.13
C SER A 447 -25.58 21.67 11.56
#